data_AF-A0A7L1S352-F1
#
_entry.id   AF-A0A7L1S352-F1
#
_cell.length_a   1.000
_cell.length_b   1.000
_cell.length_c   1.000
_cell.angle_alpha   90.00
_cell.angle_beta   90.00
_cell.angle_gamma   90.00
#
_symmetry.space_group_name_H-M   'P 1'
#
loop_
_entity.id
_entity.type
_entity.pdbx_description
1 polymer ?
#
loop_
_entity_poly.entity_id
_entity_poly.type
_entity_poly.pdbx_seq_one_letter_code
_entity_poly.pdbx_strand_id
1 'polypeptide(L)'
;MPKSKRDRKVSLTRTPRKGLEAKQALIAELRRCVDTYKYIFVFSVANMRNNKLKDVRNAWKHSRIFFGKNKVMMVALGREPSSEYKENLHKVSKHLRGEVGLLFTNRTRDEVDEWFSKFRELDFARAGNKAPYGVSLDTGPLEQFPHSMEPQLRQLGLPTALKKGVVTLLSDYEVCKEGDVLTPEQARVLKLFGYEMAEFKVTMKFLWNSETGDFQKLVGDTAEEEEEDDDDDDSNED
;
A
#
# COMPACT_ATOMS: atom_id res chain seq x y z
N MET A 1 -7.72 -38.06 26.57
CA MET A 1 -8.83 -37.20 26.11
C MET A 1 -8.38 -36.40 24.91
N PRO A 2 -9.16 -36.29 23.83
CA PRO A 2 -8.84 -35.40 22.71
C PRO A 2 -8.74 -33.96 23.22
N LYS A 3 -7.68 -33.22 22.84
CA LYS A 3 -7.51 -31.81 23.22
C LYS A 3 -8.73 -31.01 22.74
N SER A 4 -9.30 -30.17 23.61
CA SER A 4 -10.36 -29.21 23.26
C SER A 4 -9.88 -28.35 22.09
N LYS A 5 -10.42 -28.60 20.89
CA LYS A 5 -10.17 -27.81 19.68
C LYS A 5 -11.44 -27.05 19.35
N ARG A 6 -11.34 -25.74 19.14
CA ARG A 6 -12.47 -24.92 18.68
C ARG A 6 -12.91 -25.39 17.30
N ASP A 7 -14.21 -25.48 17.10
CA ASP A 7 -14.77 -25.89 15.81
C ASP A 7 -14.39 -24.88 14.72
N ARG A 8 -13.80 -25.40 13.64
CA ARG A 8 -13.32 -24.58 12.53
C ARG A 8 -14.39 -24.59 11.45
N LYS A 9 -15.17 -23.51 11.36
CA LYS A 9 -16.14 -23.31 10.26
C LYS A 9 -15.42 -23.39 8.91
N VAL A 10 -15.68 -24.46 8.16
CA VAL A 10 -15.14 -24.64 6.80
C VAL A 10 -16.12 -24.02 5.81
N SER A 11 -15.75 -22.89 5.21
CA SER A 11 -16.51 -22.30 4.10
C SER A 11 -16.35 -23.12 2.83
N LEU A 12 -17.43 -23.30 2.07
CA LEU A 12 -17.40 -23.94 0.76
C LEU A 12 -16.82 -23.04 -0.35
N THR A 13 -16.58 -21.76 -0.06
CA THR A 13 -16.01 -20.77 -1.01
C THR A 13 -14.48 -20.77 -1.08
N ARG A 14 -13.80 -21.85 -0.64
CA ARG A 14 -12.32 -21.88 -0.59
C ARG A 14 -11.72 -21.91 -1.99
N THR A 15 -11.04 -20.83 -2.36
CA THR A 15 -10.12 -20.81 -3.51
C THR A 15 -8.84 -21.58 -3.19
N PRO A 16 -8.24 -22.29 -4.16
CA PRO A 16 -6.97 -22.99 -3.96
C PRO A 16 -5.88 -22.00 -3.56
N ARG A 17 -5.05 -22.37 -2.59
CA ARG A 17 -3.90 -21.55 -2.17
C ARG A 17 -2.83 -21.61 -3.26
N LYS A 18 -2.25 -20.46 -3.60
CA LYS A 18 -1.08 -20.42 -4.48
C LYS A 18 0.12 -21.01 -3.74
N GLY A 19 0.67 -22.09 -4.27
CA GLY A 19 1.78 -22.83 -3.67
C GLY A 19 3.16 -22.34 -4.10
N LEU A 20 4.16 -23.20 -3.89
CA LEU A 20 5.56 -22.96 -4.26
C LEU A 20 5.74 -22.68 -5.76
N GLU A 21 4.98 -23.36 -6.61
CA GLU A 21 5.03 -23.21 -8.07
C GLU A 21 4.77 -21.76 -8.52
N ALA A 22 3.79 -21.08 -7.93
CA ALA A 22 3.51 -19.68 -8.24
C ALA A 22 4.67 -18.74 -7.84
N LYS A 23 5.39 -19.06 -6.75
CA LYS A 23 6.59 -18.31 -6.34
C LYS A 23 7.74 -18.55 -7.30
N GLN A 24 7.95 -19.79 -7.75
CA GLN A 24 8.97 -20.15 -8.73
C GLN A 24 8.69 -19.50 -10.09
N ALA A 25 7.43 -19.49 -10.54
CA ALA A 25 7.02 -18.80 -11.76
C ALA A 25 7.30 -17.29 -11.67
N LEU A 26 7.02 -16.66 -10.52
CA LEU A 26 7.33 -15.25 -10.28
C LEU A 26 8.84 -14.97 -10.35
N ILE A 27 9.66 -15.83 -9.76
CA ILE A 27 11.12 -15.72 -9.80
C ILE A 27 11.64 -15.82 -11.25
N ALA A 28 11.13 -16.80 -12.01
CA ALA A 28 11.50 -16.98 -13.41
C ALA A 28 11.09 -15.77 -14.27
N GLU A 29 9.88 -15.23 -14.04
CA GLU A 29 9.40 -14.05 -14.74
C GLU A 29 10.25 -12.81 -14.44
N LEU A 30 10.65 -12.63 -13.18
CA LEU A 30 11.48 -11.51 -12.73
C LEU A 30 12.86 -11.58 -13.39
N ARG A 31 13.52 -12.74 -13.39
CA ARG A 31 14.81 -12.94 -14.06
C ARG A 31 14.72 -12.67 -15.56
N ARG A 32 13.66 -13.14 -16.23
CA ARG A 32 13.41 -12.80 -17.64
C ARG A 32 13.28 -11.28 -17.86
N CYS A 33 12.66 -10.56 -16.94
CA CYS A 33 12.58 -9.10 -17.02
C CYS A 33 13.95 -8.42 -16.82
N VAL A 34 14.80 -8.96 -15.94
CA VAL A 34 16.20 -8.50 -15.77
C VAL A 34 17.01 -8.62 -17.07
N ASP A 35 16.68 -9.57 -17.95
CA ASP A 35 17.32 -9.74 -19.26
C ASP A 35 16.69 -8.89 -20.37
N THR A 36 15.40 -8.57 -20.25
CA THR A 36 14.65 -7.87 -21.31
C THR A 36 14.77 -6.36 -21.19
N TYR A 37 14.86 -5.82 -19.97
CA TYR A 37 14.78 -4.38 -19.71
C TYR A 37 16.12 -3.81 -19.28
N LYS A 38 16.39 -2.58 -19.74
CA LYS A 38 17.61 -1.83 -19.45
C LYS A 38 17.68 -1.31 -18.03
N TYR A 39 16.54 -0.86 -17.49
CA TYR A 39 16.49 -0.20 -16.19
C TYR A 39 15.58 -0.94 -15.21
N ILE A 40 16.03 -1.01 -13.96
CA ILE A 40 15.25 -1.47 -12.83
C ILE A 40 15.14 -0.33 -11.82
N PHE A 41 13.92 0.12 -11.55
CA PHE A 41 13.64 1.09 -10.50
C PHE A 41 13.08 0.38 -9.27
N VAL A 42 13.60 0.75 -8.10
CA VAL A 42 12.95 0.45 -6.83
C VAL A 42 12.05 1.62 -6.49
N PHE A 43 10.75 1.38 -6.35
CA PHE A 43 9.79 2.39 -5.95
C PHE A 43 9.15 2.06 -4.62
N SER A 44 8.80 3.10 -3.87
CA SER A 44 7.95 3.02 -2.69
C SER A 44 6.56 3.53 -3.03
N VAL A 45 5.53 2.99 -2.40
CA VAL A 45 4.14 3.42 -2.59
C VAL A 45 3.60 3.91 -1.26
N ALA A 46 3.02 5.10 -1.23
CA ALA A 46 2.22 5.59 -0.11
C ALA A 46 0.74 5.32 -0.36
N ASN A 47 0.00 4.92 0.68
CA ASN A 47 -1.45 4.69 0.65
C ASN A 47 -1.90 3.72 -0.44
N MET A 48 -1.26 2.56 -0.52
CA MET A 48 -1.44 1.60 -1.61
C MET A 48 -2.90 1.10 -1.78
N ARG A 49 -3.39 1.16 -3.03
CA ARG A 49 -4.72 0.71 -3.47
C ARG A 49 -4.60 -0.10 -4.76
N ASN A 50 -5.17 -1.31 -4.77
CA ASN A 50 -5.07 -2.21 -5.91
C ASN A 50 -5.61 -1.61 -7.22
N ASN A 51 -6.66 -0.79 -7.17
CA ASN A 51 -7.21 -0.14 -8.35
C ASN A 51 -6.22 0.89 -8.92
N LYS A 52 -5.67 1.76 -8.06
CA LYS A 52 -4.68 2.77 -8.47
C LYS A 52 -3.42 2.12 -9.08
N LEU A 53 -2.92 1.02 -8.51
CA LEU A 53 -1.79 0.28 -9.12
C LEU A 53 -2.16 -0.41 -10.45
N LYS A 54 -3.42 -0.83 -10.63
CA LYS A 54 -3.89 -1.31 -11.94
C LYS A 54 -3.87 -0.18 -12.97
N ASP A 55 -4.25 1.03 -12.58
CA ASP A 55 -4.23 2.20 -13.47
C ASP A 55 -2.79 2.54 -13.87
N VAL A 56 -1.85 2.54 -12.91
CA VAL A 56 -0.41 2.68 -13.19
C VAL A 56 0.09 1.59 -14.15
N ARG A 57 -0.25 0.32 -13.90
CA ARG A 57 0.10 -0.80 -14.79
C ARG A 57 -0.50 -0.67 -16.19
N ASN A 58 -1.71 -0.11 -16.30
CA ASN A 58 -2.39 0.13 -17.56
C ASN A 58 -1.75 1.28 -18.35
N ALA A 59 -1.27 2.32 -17.68
CA ALA A 59 -0.51 3.40 -18.30
C ALA A 59 0.89 2.91 -18.74
N TRP A 60 1.52 2.05 -17.94
CA TRP A 60 2.88 1.53 -18.17
C TRP A 60 2.90 0.09 -18.73
N LYS A 61 2.02 -0.22 -19.70
CA LYS A 61 1.95 -1.56 -20.32
C LYS A 61 3.24 -1.99 -21.04
N HIS A 62 4.04 -1.02 -21.47
CA HIS A 62 5.33 -1.23 -22.12
C HIS A 62 6.46 -1.59 -21.12
N SER A 63 6.16 -1.52 -19.82
CA SER A 63 7.05 -1.82 -18.71
C SER A 63 6.45 -2.91 -17.83
N ARG A 64 7.23 -3.46 -16.91
CA ARG A 64 6.75 -4.51 -15.98
C ARG A 64 6.89 -4.06 -14.54
N ILE A 65 5.78 -4.10 -13.82
CA ILE A 65 5.69 -3.67 -12.42
C ILE A 65 5.41 -4.87 -11.52
N PHE A 66 6.38 -5.19 -10.68
CA PHE A 66 6.26 -6.18 -9.62
C PHE A 66 6.02 -5.49 -8.29
N PHE A 67 4.98 -5.93 -7.58
CA PHE A 67 4.64 -5.48 -6.24
C PHE A 67 4.08 -6.70 -5.50
N GLY A 68 4.90 -7.29 -4.63
CA GLY A 68 4.66 -8.58 -4.02
C GLY A 68 5.60 -8.81 -2.84
N LYS A 69 5.76 -10.07 -2.39
CA LYS A 69 6.59 -10.35 -1.22
C LYS A 69 8.06 -10.02 -1.50
N ASN A 70 8.60 -9.03 -0.79
CA ASN A 70 9.98 -8.55 -0.94
C ASN A 70 11.02 -9.67 -0.89
N LYS A 71 10.91 -10.58 0.09
CA LYS A 71 11.85 -11.71 0.23
C LYS A 71 11.89 -12.61 -1.03
N VAL A 72 10.80 -12.74 -1.78
CA VAL A 72 10.77 -13.53 -3.04
C VAL A 72 11.49 -12.78 -4.17
N MET A 73 11.26 -11.47 -4.27
CA MET A 73 11.95 -10.61 -5.24
C MET A 73 13.46 -10.56 -4.96
N MET A 74 13.87 -10.46 -3.69
CA MET A 74 15.28 -10.53 -3.28
C MET A 74 15.95 -11.85 -3.67
N VAL A 75 15.25 -12.99 -3.58
CA VAL A 75 15.79 -14.29 -4.01
C VAL A 75 15.94 -14.36 -5.53
N ALA A 76 15.03 -13.72 -6.27
CA ALA A 76 15.11 -13.70 -7.73
C ALA A 76 16.32 -12.89 -8.23
N LEU A 77 16.59 -11.75 -7.60
CA LEU A 77 17.71 -10.84 -7.89
C LEU A 77 19.05 -11.32 -7.32
N GLY A 78 19.02 -11.96 -6.14
CA GLY A 78 20.19 -12.37 -5.35
C GLY A 78 20.36 -11.47 -4.11
N ARG A 79 20.67 -12.09 -2.95
CA ARG A 79 20.80 -11.37 -1.67
C ARG A 79 22.22 -10.89 -1.41
N GLU A 80 23.18 -11.64 -1.93
CA GLU A 80 24.61 -11.44 -1.73
C GLU A 80 25.31 -11.35 -3.08
N PRO A 81 26.52 -10.75 -3.14
CA PRO A 81 27.32 -10.73 -4.37
C PRO A 81 27.61 -12.13 -4.93
N SER A 82 27.67 -13.16 -4.08
CA SER A 82 27.88 -14.56 -4.46
C SER A 82 26.69 -15.21 -5.18
N SER A 83 25.48 -14.67 -4.96
CA SER A 83 24.20 -15.22 -5.42
C SER A 83 23.47 -14.30 -6.39
N GLU A 84 24.11 -13.21 -6.80
CA GLU A 84 23.50 -12.23 -7.69
C GLU A 84 23.35 -12.75 -9.11
N TYR A 85 22.22 -12.41 -9.71
CA TYR A 85 21.95 -12.84 -11.09
C TYR A 85 22.74 -12.02 -12.12
N LYS A 86 22.98 -10.74 -11.81
CA LYS A 86 23.83 -9.82 -12.58
C LYS A 86 24.62 -8.94 -11.63
N GLU A 87 25.69 -8.33 -12.16
CA GLU A 87 26.58 -7.48 -11.40
C GLU A 87 25.83 -6.37 -10.64
N ASN A 88 26.17 -6.22 -9.36
CA ASN A 88 25.61 -5.24 -8.43
C ASN A 88 24.10 -5.33 -8.17
N LEU A 89 23.43 -6.38 -8.64
CA LEU A 89 21.98 -6.53 -8.47
C LEU A 89 21.59 -6.82 -7.02
N HIS A 90 22.52 -7.38 -6.22
CA HIS A 90 22.35 -7.53 -4.78
C HIS A 90 22.13 -6.18 -4.06
N LYS A 91 22.61 -5.06 -4.61
CA LYS A 91 22.38 -3.72 -4.06
C LYS A 91 20.90 -3.35 -4.14
N VAL A 92 20.24 -3.68 -5.26
CA VAL A 92 18.78 -3.50 -5.42
C VAL A 92 18.02 -4.30 -4.35
N SER A 93 18.39 -5.56 -4.14
CA SER A 93 17.77 -6.43 -3.14
C SER A 93 17.83 -5.89 -1.71
N LYS A 94 18.94 -5.23 -1.32
CA LYS A 94 19.10 -4.66 0.02
C LYS A 94 18.08 -3.58 0.34
N HIS A 95 17.56 -2.90 -0.68
CA HIS A 95 16.58 -1.82 -0.57
C HIS A 95 15.13 -2.28 -0.77
N LEU A 96 14.87 -3.59 -0.84
CA LEU A 96 13.52 -4.15 -0.87
C LEU A 96 12.95 -4.33 0.54
N ARG A 97 12.66 -3.23 1.24
CA ARG A 97 12.06 -3.20 2.60
C ARG A 97 10.81 -2.31 2.63
N GLY A 98 9.79 -2.70 3.40
CA GLY A 98 8.50 -2.00 3.48
C GLY A 98 7.63 -2.13 2.23
N GLU A 99 6.75 -1.14 1.98
CA GLU A 99 5.83 -1.09 0.84
C GLU A 99 6.53 -0.67 -0.46
N VAL A 100 7.41 -1.54 -0.96
CA VAL A 100 8.22 -1.31 -2.16
C VAL A 100 7.94 -2.30 -3.29
N GLY A 101 8.26 -1.87 -4.51
CA GLY A 101 8.15 -2.68 -5.72
C GLY A 101 9.26 -2.40 -6.72
N LEU A 102 9.25 -3.19 -7.79
CA LEU A 102 10.21 -3.11 -8.89
C LEU A 102 9.50 -2.71 -10.18
N LEU A 103 10.02 -1.69 -10.85
CA LEU A 103 9.61 -1.29 -12.19
C LEU A 103 10.76 -1.59 -13.16
N PHE A 104 10.49 -2.49 -14.10
CA PHE A 104 11.39 -2.83 -15.20
C PHE A 104 10.96 -2.05 -16.44
N THR A 105 11.87 -1.25 -17.00
CA THR A 105 11.54 -0.36 -18.11
C THR A 105 12.75 -0.07 -19.01
N ASN A 106 12.48 0.32 -20.26
CA ASN A 106 13.48 0.84 -21.20
C ASN A 106 13.41 2.37 -21.33
N ARG A 107 12.50 3.02 -20.59
CA ARG A 107 12.35 4.47 -20.51
C ARG A 107 13.47 5.10 -19.68
N THR A 108 13.81 6.35 -19.99
CA THR A 108 14.88 7.07 -19.28
C THR A 108 14.44 7.45 -17.87
N ARG A 109 15.41 7.76 -17.01
CA ARG A 109 15.16 8.27 -15.66
C ARG A 109 14.20 9.46 -15.66
N ASP A 110 14.43 10.43 -16.55
CA ASP A 110 13.67 11.68 -16.55
C ASP A 110 12.22 11.45 -16.97
N GLU A 111 11.97 10.59 -17.97
CA GLU A 111 10.60 10.21 -18.38
C GLU A 111 9.84 9.52 -17.23
N VAL A 112 10.51 8.64 -16.48
CA VAL A 112 9.92 7.95 -15.34
C VAL A 112 9.63 8.95 -14.21
N ASP A 113 10.61 9.76 -13.83
CA ASP A 113 10.46 10.71 -12.73
C ASP A 113 9.38 11.76 -12.99
N GLU A 114 9.32 12.30 -14.21
CA GLU A 114 8.32 13.29 -14.61
C GLU A 114 6.90 12.71 -14.51
N TRP A 115 6.68 11.48 -14.98
CA TRP A 115 5.36 10.87 -14.97
C TRP A 115 4.92 10.50 -13.55
N PHE A 116 5.80 9.84 -12.78
CA PHE A 116 5.45 9.38 -11.43
C PHE A 116 5.34 10.52 -10.42
N SER A 117 6.04 11.64 -10.62
CA SER A 117 5.88 12.84 -9.80
C SER A 117 4.53 13.53 -10.00
N LYS A 118 3.98 13.45 -11.22
CA LYS A 118 2.67 14.02 -11.58
C LYS A 118 1.51 13.10 -11.21
N PHE A 119 1.71 11.79 -11.22
CA PHE A 119 0.66 10.83 -10.91
C PHE A 119 0.38 10.81 -9.40
N ARG A 120 -0.70 11.48 -9.00
CA ARG A 120 -1.20 11.52 -7.61
C ARG A 120 -2.70 11.41 -7.62
N GLU A 121 -3.22 10.61 -6.71
CA GLU A 121 -4.65 10.30 -6.64
C GLU A 121 -5.10 10.32 -5.19
N LEU A 122 -6.15 11.08 -4.89
CA LEU A 122 -6.73 11.11 -3.55
C LEU A 122 -7.64 9.90 -3.33
N ASP A 123 -7.75 9.49 -2.07
CA ASP A 123 -8.62 8.43 -1.59
C ASP A 123 -8.98 8.69 -0.12
N PHE A 124 -9.94 7.93 0.39
CA PHE A 124 -10.31 7.95 1.80
C PHE A 124 -9.21 7.35 2.66
N ALA A 125 -8.88 8.05 3.74
CA ALA A 125 -7.97 7.56 4.76
C ALA A 125 -8.54 6.34 5.48
N ARG A 126 -7.63 5.54 6.06
CA ARG A 126 -7.92 4.38 6.88
C ARG A 126 -7.42 4.62 8.30
N ALA A 127 -7.85 3.75 9.21
CA ALA A 127 -7.26 3.71 10.54
C ALA A 127 -5.73 3.56 10.44
N GLY A 128 -4.99 4.30 11.26
CA GLY A 128 -3.54 4.33 11.26
C GLY A 128 -2.93 5.39 10.32
N ASN A 129 -3.68 5.97 9.39
CA ASN A 129 -3.17 7.08 8.59
C ASN A 129 -3.08 8.37 9.43
N LYS A 130 -2.02 9.17 9.20
CA LYS A 130 -1.90 10.52 9.76
C LYS A 130 -2.80 11.49 8.97
N ALA A 131 -3.59 12.31 9.67
CA ALA A 131 -4.45 13.30 9.06
C ALA A 131 -3.63 14.49 8.52
N PRO A 132 -3.73 14.84 7.23
CA PRO A 132 -2.96 15.93 6.65
C PRO A 132 -3.50 17.32 7.03
N TYR A 133 -4.73 17.41 7.53
CA TYR A 133 -5.37 18.62 8.02
C TYR A 133 -6.50 18.25 8.98
N GLY A 134 -6.91 19.19 9.83
CA GLY A 134 -8.01 19.00 10.78
C GLY A 134 -9.39 19.10 10.11
N VAL A 135 -10.36 18.32 10.61
CA VAL A 135 -11.77 18.38 10.18
C VAL A 135 -12.69 18.50 11.38
N SER A 136 -13.52 19.52 11.36
CA SER A 136 -14.64 19.74 12.27
C SER A 136 -15.96 19.75 11.49
N LEU A 137 -17.01 19.24 12.13
CA LEU A 137 -18.37 19.21 11.60
C LEU A 137 -19.22 20.19 12.42
N ASP A 138 -19.91 21.09 11.73
CA ASP A 138 -20.78 22.08 12.36
C ASP A 138 -22.12 21.46 12.78
N THR A 139 -22.69 21.95 13.88
CA THR A 139 -24.04 21.58 14.31
C THR A 139 -25.08 21.90 13.24
N GLY A 140 -26.02 20.98 13.00
CA GLY A 140 -27.04 21.17 11.98
C GLY A 140 -27.63 19.88 11.42
N PRO A 141 -28.64 20.00 10.52
CA PRO A 141 -29.20 18.86 9.82
C PRO A 141 -28.19 18.25 8.83
N LEU A 142 -28.07 16.92 8.84
CA LEU A 142 -27.23 16.13 7.95
C LEU A 142 -28.11 15.46 6.88
N GLU A 143 -28.62 16.26 5.95
CA GLU A 143 -29.59 15.82 4.92
C GLU A 143 -29.01 14.80 3.93
N GLN A 144 -27.68 14.71 3.82
CA GLN A 144 -26.99 13.74 2.98
C GLN A 144 -27.15 12.28 3.48
N PHE A 145 -27.62 12.08 4.71
CA PHE A 145 -27.79 10.75 5.29
C PHE A 145 -29.27 10.38 5.46
N PRO A 146 -29.67 9.14 5.10
CA PRO A 146 -31.00 8.66 5.40
C PRO A 146 -31.19 8.46 6.90
N HIS A 147 -32.41 8.62 7.38
CA HIS A 147 -32.76 8.47 8.81
C HIS A 147 -32.33 7.12 9.42
N SER A 148 -32.26 6.06 8.60
CA SER A 148 -31.81 4.73 9.02
C SER A 148 -30.33 4.64 9.39
N MET A 149 -29.50 5.60 8.95
CA MET A 149 -28.07 5.65 9.29
C MET A 149 -27.80 6.37 10.62
N GLU A 150 -28.80 6.98 11.25
CA GLU A 150 -28.62 7.70 12.50
C GLU A 150 -28.01 6.84 13.63
N PRO A 151 -28.48 5.59 13.88
CA PRO A 151 -27.86 4.74 14.90
C PRO A 151 -26.40 4.41 14.59
N GLN A 152 -26.05 4.25 13.31
CA GLN A 152 -24.68 3.99 12.88
C GLN A 152 -23.79 5.21 13.12
N LEU A 153 -24.25 6.42 12.80
CA LEU A 153 -23.52 7.66 13.04
C LEU A 153 -23.29 7.88 14.54
N ARG A 154 -24.30 7.60 15.37
CA ARG A 154 -24.16 7.65 16.83
C ARG A 154 -23.16 6.63 17.36
N GLN A 155 -23.13 5.40 16.80
CA GLN A 155 -22.15 4.38 17.17
C GLN A 155 -20.71 4.78 16.83
N LEU A 156 -20.52 5.62 15.81
CA LEU A 156 -19.21 6.18 15.45
C LEU A 156 -18.79 7.37 16.34
N GLY A 157 -19.60 7.71 17.35
CA GLY A 157 -19.30 8.78 18.31
C GLY A 157 -19.92 10.13 17.99
N LEU A 158 -20.63 10.30 16.86
CA LEU A 158 -21.25 11.59 16.54
C LEU A 158 -22.46 11.86 17.45
N PRO A 159 -22.57 13.06 18.06
CA PRO A 159 -23.72 13.47 18.84
C PRO A 159 -24.92 13.78 17.93
N THR A 160 -25.62 12.74 17.48
CA THR A 160 -26.73 12.83 16.52
C THR A 160 -28.08 12.45 17.13
N ALA A 161 -29.14 13.06 16.61
CA ALA A 161 -30.53 12.69 16.89
C ALA A 161 -31.43 12.93 15.66
N LEU A 162 -32.56 12.23 15.60
CA LEU A 162 -33.59 12.50 14.59
C LEU A 162 -34.48 13.68 15.03
N LYS A 163 -34.43 14.79 14.28
CA LYS A 163 -35.38 15.90 14.42
C LYS A 163 -36.29 15.93 13.20
N LYS A 164 -37.60 15.71 13.41
CA LYS A 164 -38.61 15.66 12.33
C LYS A 164 -38.24 14.68 11.19
N GLY A 165 -37.62 13.55 11.53
CA GLY A 165 -37.20 12.53 10.56
C GLY A 165 -35.88 12.81 9.84
N VAL A 166 -35.19 13.91 10.14
CA VAL A 166 -33.87 14.25 9.58
C VAL A 166 -32.79 14.03 10.63
N VAL A 167 -31.69 13.40 10.24
CA VAL A 167 -30.51 13.23 11.11
C VAL A 167 -29.92 14.60 11.39
N THR A 168 -29.76 14.99 12.66
CA THR A 168 -29.23 16.30 13.05
C THR A 168 -28.09 16.11 14.02
N LEU A 169 -26.96 16.77 13.74
CA LEU A 169 -25.83 16.88 14.67
C LEU A 169 -26.16 17.92 15.75
N LEU A 170 -26.10 17.51 17.01
CA LEU A 170 -26.56 18.29 18.17
C LEU A 170 -25.58 19.36 18.64
N SER A 171 -24.30 19.19 18.34
CA SER A 171 -23.22 20.11 18.68
C SER A 171 -22.10 19.98 17.66
N ASP A 172 -21.23 20.99 17.57
CA ASP A 172 -20.03 20.90 16.76
C ASP A 172 -19.19 19.70 17.21
N TYR A 173 -18.56 19.03 16.25
CA TYR A 173 -17.78 17.82 16.51
C TYR A 173 -16.45 17.85 15.76
N GLU A 174 -15.35 17.84 16.49
CA GLU A 174 -14.01 17.72 15.92
C GLU A 174 -13.73 16.24 15.60
N VAL A 175 -13.56 15.94 14.31
CA VAL A 175 -13.29 14.56 13.87
C VAL A 175 -11.82 14.22 14.09
N CYS A 176 -10.90 15.07 13.65
CA CYS A 176 -9.46 14.90 13.81
C CYS A 176 -8.73 16.25 13.68
N LYS A 177 -7.51 16.33 14.22
CA LYS A 177 -6.58 17.45 13.99
C LYS A 177 -5.50 17.07 12.99
N GLU A 178 -4.81 18.07 12.48
CA GLU A 178 -3.63 17.85 11.64
C GLU A 178 -2.55 17.07 12.42
N GLY A 179 -2.00 16.02 11.80
CA GLY A 179 -0.99 15.14 12.37
C GLY A 179 -1.54 13.96 13.18
N ASP A 180 -2.83 13.93 13.51
CA ASP A 180 -3.41 12.85 14.31
C ASP A 180 -3.41 11.51 13.55
N VAL A 181 -3.10 10.42 14.26
CA VAL A 181 -3.27 9.07 13.74
C VAL A 181 -4.75 8.68 13.84
N LEU A 182 -5.40 8.49 12.70
CA LEU A 182 -6.84 8.27 12.62
C LEU A 182 -7.26 6.93 13.25
N THR A 183 -8.30 6.95 14.07
CA THR A 183 -8.98 5.74 14.56
C THR A 183 -9.90 5.13 13.49
N PRO A 184 -10.32 3.86 13.64
CA PRO A 184 -11.31 3.25 12.74
C PRO A 184 -12.62 4.03 12.64
N GLU A 185 -13.09 4.60 13.76
CA GLU A 185 -14.29 5.42 13.81
C GLU A 185 -14.09 6.72 13.04
N GLN A 186 -13.01 7.46 13.32
CA GLN A 186 -12.69 8.71 12.62
C GLN A 186 -12.55 8.51 11.10
N ALA A 187 -11.79 7.50 10.67
CA ALA A 187 -11.63 7.18 9.25
C ALA A 187 -12.98 6.84 8.57
N ARG A 188 -13.88 6.15 9.29
CA ARG A 188 -15.22 5.83 8.78
C ARG A 188 -16.11 7.07 8.72
N VAL A 189 -16.02 7.98 9.68
CA VAL A 189 -16.71 9.28 9.64
C VAL A 189 -16.22 10.07 8.44
N LEU A 190 -14.91 10.28 8.29
CA LEU A 190 -14.33 11.01 7.15
C LEU A 190 -14.79 10.44 5.81
N LYS A 191 -14.81 9.12 5.66
CA LYS A 191 -15.33 8.46 4.46
C LYS A 191 -16.81 8.71 4.21
N LEU A 192 -17.66 8.66 5.24
CA LEU A 192 -19.10 8.92 5.11
C LEU A 192 -19.39 10.36 4.69
N PHE A 193 -18.57 11.30 5.17
CA PHE A 193 -18.68 12.72 4.84
C PHE A 193 -17.91 13.12 3.56
N GLY A 194 -17.22 12.19 2.90
CA GLY A 194 -16.57 12.45 1.61
C GLY A 194 -15.19 13.10 1.69
N TYR A 195 -14.54 13.10 2.86
CA TYR A 195 -13.19 13.65 3.01
C TYR A 195 -12.12 12.65 2.55
N GLU A 196 -11.52 12.91 1.40
CA GLU A 196 -10.39 12.15 0.86
C GLU A 196 -9.07 12.71 1.41
N MET A 197 -8.48 12.01 2.38
CA MET A 197 -7.29 12.45 3.13
C MET A 197 -6.05 11.58 2.90
N ALA A 198 -6.14 10.55 2.06
CA ALA A 198 -5.01 9.70 1.73
C ALA A 198 -4.57 9.94 0.28
N GLU A 199 -3.34 10.41 0.09
CA GLU A 199 -2.75 10.57 -1.23
C GLU A 199 -2.03 9.27 -1.64
N PHE A 200 -2.48 8.63 -2.71
CA PHE A 200 -1.72 7.60 -3.39
C PHE A 200 -0.58 8.26 -4.16
N LYS A 201 0.65 7.87 -3.83
CA LYS A 201 1.86 8.39 -4.47
C LYS A 201 2.89 7.29 -4.64
N VAL A 202 3.52 7.25 -5.80
CA VAL A 202 4.66 6.34 -6.07
C VAL A 202 5.93 7.18 -6.13
N THR A 203 6.94 6.82 -5.35
CA THR A 203 8.22 7.53 -5.31
C THR A 203 9.33 6.59 -5.74
N MET A 204 10.06 6.97 -6.79
CA MET A 204 11.24 6.24 -7.27
C MET A 204 12.43 6.50 -6.34
N LYS A 205 12.94 5.45 -5.70
CA LYS A 205 13.99 5.57 -4.67
C LYS A 205 15.37 5.26 -5.25
N PHE A 206 15.47 4.21 -6.07
CA PHE A 206 16.74 3.74 -6.62
C PHE A 206 16.59 3.32 -8.08
N LEU A 207 17.70 3.37 -8.80
CA LEU A 207 17.84 2.97 -10.20
C LEU A 207 19.03 2.03 -10.34
N TRP A 208 18.84 0.94 -11.07
CA TRP A 208 19.91 0.06 -11.55
C TRP A 208 19.90 -0.05 -13.07
N ASN A 209 21.07 -0.01 -13.69
CA ASN A 209 21.26 -0.13 -15.14
C ASN A 209 21.86 -1.49 -15.48
N SER A 210 21.21 -2.25 -16.36
CA SER A 210 21.64 -3.59 -16.75
C SER A 210 22.88 -3.65 -17.61
N GLU A 211 23.18 -2.58 -18.36
CA GLU A 211 24.33 -2.54 -19.26
C GLU A 211 25.63 -2.21 -18.52
N THR A 212 25.56 -1.31 -17.53
CA THR A 212 26.74 -0.84 -16.78
C THR A 212 26.87 -1.47 -15.40
N GLY A 213 25.81 -2.09 -14.88
CA GLY A 213 25.78 -2.56 -13.49
C GLY A 213 25.72 -1.41 -12.46
N ASP A 214 25.50 -0.18 -12.91
CA ASP A 214 25.48 0.98 -12.02
C ASP A 214 24.22 1.00 -11.17
N PHE A 215 24.40 1.28 -9.87
CA PHE A 215 23.32 1.47 -8.91
C PHE A 215 23.35 2.91 -8.39
N GLN A 216 22.23 3.62 -8.53
CA GLN A 216 22.10 5.03 -8.18
C GLN A 216 20.91 5.24 -7.23
N LYS A 217 21.11 6.08 -6.20
CA LYS A 217 20.02 6.60 -5.36
C LYS A 217 19.41 7.83 -6.04
N LEU A 218 18.08 7.84 -6.19
CA LEU A 218 17.36 8.90 -6.89
C LEU A 218 16.81 9.94 -5.92
N VAL A 219 16.26 9.50 -4.79
CA VAL A 219 15.68 10.37 -3.76
C VAL A 219 16.35 10.07 -2.42
N GLY A 220 16.83 11.10 -1.74
CA GLY A 220 17.30 11.01 -0.35
C GLY A 220 16.11 10.70 0.56
N ASP A 221 16.23 9.64 1.37
CA ASP A 221 15.18 9.30 2.34
C ASP A 221 15.01 10.47 3.30
N THR A 222 13.93 11.22 3.14
CA THR A 222 13.44 12.11 4.17
C THR A 222 12.44 11.28 4.97
N ALA A 223 12.91 10.83 6.14
CA ALA A 223 12.15 10.33 7.29
C ALA A 223 11.18 9.16 7.08
N GLU A 224 11.62 7.97 7.50
CA GLU A 224 11.03 7.12 8.55
C GLU A 224 11.68 5.73 8.38
N GLU A 225 12.86 5.56 8.98
CA GLU A 225 13.38 4.23 9.30
C GLU A 225 12.47 3.68 10.41
N GLU A 226 11.35 3.08 10.04
CA GLU A 226 10.67 2.15 10.93
C GLU A 226 11.50 0.85 10.92
N GLU A 227 12.22 0.62 12.01
CA GLU A 227 12.73 -0.71 12.34
C GLU A 227 11.52 -1.64 12.56
N GLU A 228 11.05 -2.28 11.49
CA GLU A 228 10.27 -3.50 11.63
C GLU A 228 11.25 -4.62 11.99
N ASP A 229 11.27 -4.96 13.28
CA ASP A 229 11.88 -6.18 13.80
C ASP A 229 11.34 -7.40 13.02
N ASP A 230 12.26 -8.10 12.37
CA ASP A 230 12.06 -9.24 11.47
C ASP A 230 11.79 -10.50 12.34
N ASP A 231 10.70 -10.51 13.12
CA ASP A 231 10.24 -11.69 13.88
C ASP A 231 8.96 -12.27 13.25
N ASP A 232 9.12 -12.92 12.10
CA ASP A 232 8.21 -13.99 11.67
C ASP A 232 9.02 -15.29 11.63
N ASP A 233 9.14 -15.89 12.82
CA ASP A 233 9.51 -17.27 13.07
C ASP A 233 8.54 -18.18 12.31
N ASP A 234 9.02 -18.74 11.19
CA ASP A 234 8.31 -19.75 10.41
C ASP A 234 8.42 -21.10 11.16
N SER A 235 7.84 -21.17 12.35
CA SER A 235 7.54 -22.42 13.05
C SER A 235 6.31 -23.06 12.42
N ASN A 236 6.50 -23.58 11.21
CA ASN A 236 5.67 -24.67 10.70
C ASN A 236 6.43 -25.98 10.92
N GLU A 237 6.44 -26.44 12.18
CA GLU A 237 6.53 -27.87 12.47
C GLU A 237 5.11 -28.47 12.44
N ASP A 238 5.02 -29.60 11.73
CA ASP A 238 3.94 -30.59 11.58
C ASP A 238 2.73 -30.29 10.67
#